data_AF-A0A6C0CF02-F1
#
_entry.id   AF-A0A6C0CF02-F1
#
_cell.length_a   1.000
_cell.length_b   1.000
_cell.length_c   1.000
_cell.angle_alpha   90.00
_cell.angle_beta   90.00
_cell.angle_gamma   90.00
#
_symmetry.space_group_name_H-M   'P 1'
#
loop_
_entity.id
_entity.type
_entity.pdbx_description
1 polymer ?
#
loop_
_entity_poly.entity_id
_entity_poly.type
_entity_poly.pdbx_seq_one_letter_code
_entity_poly.pdbx_strand_id
1 'polypeptide(L)'
;MNSTIIASNKHAFHTVANAKFTAVYDRMVYNFSSNPDDNRRGSLSSYHFFITYGDKVYMEVKGIGEIVLTFAELQKNRYWYYYYNLSQLLTNDKHLLIQDLKYSSDYLDNQIYAEDRYYSIDTAFIEFSLNTRKKKIINNATEPVCYYRINPFDLEQMEYTTKQELEIFNRIYMTRAEFKNKVFDKVSDVYNELVIEYQAGIIEKELNELSAIFEDKKHIINLAALYDKQGMDGDILAIIYKNLVSANAYDKYKGIISELGNYGRLESVARILEA
;
A
#
# COMPACT_ATOMS: atom_id res chain seq x y z
N MET A 1 3.66 10.81 18.61
CA MET A 1 2.80 9.97 17.72
C MET A 1 2.17 8.81 18.49
N ASN A 2 0.89 8.50 18.26
CA ASN A 2 0.18 7.41 18.97
C ASN A 2 0.16 6.14 18.12
N SER A 3 0.68 5.01 18.64
CA SER A 3 0.72 3.74 17.91
C SER A 3 0.16 2.55 18.70
N THR A 4 -0.42 1.59 17.97
CA THR A 4 -0.67 0.23 18.46
C THR A 4 0.30 -0.74 17.81
N ILE A 5 0.80 -1.73 18.57
CA ILE A 5 1.88 -2.60 18.14
C ILE A 5 1.44 -4.06 18.12
N ILE A 6 1.68 -4.73 17.00
CA ILE A 6 1.61 -6.19 16.87
C ILE A 6 3.01 -6.66 16.48
N ALA A 7 3.62 -7.54 17.28
CA ALA A 7 4.98 -8.02 17.04
C ALA A 7 5.00 -9.48 16.60
N SER A 8 5.93 -9.79 15.70
CA SER A 8 6.36 -11.13 15.31
C SER A 8 7.82 -11.34 15.72
N ASN A 9 8.40 -12.50 15.40
CA ASN A 9 9.81 -12.77 15.68
C ASN A 9 10.80 -11.92 14.86
N LYS A 10 10.35 -11.31 13.74
CA LYS A 10 11.19 -10.53 12.82
C LYS A 10 10.80 -9.06 12.72
N HIS A 11 9.49 -8.78 12.76
CA HIS A 11 8.96 -7.43 12.54
C HIS A 11 8.01 -7.03 13.68
N ALA A 12 7.99 -5.73 13.98
CA ALA A 12 6.91 -5.08 14.71
C ALA A 12 6.10 -4.18 13.77
N PHE A 13 4.77 -4.34 13.82
CA PHE A 13 3.82 -3.60 13.00
C PHE A 13 3.19 -2.52 13.88
N HIS A 14 3.35 -1.27 13.48
CA HIS A 14 2.86 -0.09 14.18
C HIS A 14 1.74 0.54 13.38
N THR A 15 0.53 0.59 13.92
CA THR A 15 -0.57 1.38 13.34
C THR A 15 -0.60 2.75 14.01
N VAL A 16 -0.37 3.81 13.26
CA VAL A 16 -0.23 5.19 13.75
C VAL A 16 -1.36 6.06 13.21
N ALA A 17 -2.36 6.34 14.05
CA ALA A 17 -3.57 7.01 13.61
C ALA A 17 -3.35 8.48 13.20
N ASN A 18 -2.38 9.16 13.82
CA ASN A 18 -2.14 10.60 13.64
C ASN A 18 -0.95 10.92 12.74
N ALA A 19 -0.41 9.93 12.03
CA ALA A 19 0.64 10.14 11.03
C ALA A 19 0.29 9.42 9.72
N LYS A 20 0.83 9.91 8.60
CA LYS A 20 0.83 9.16 7.34
C LYS A 20 2.26 8.98 6.85
N PHE A 21 2.60 7.75 6.52
CA PHE A 21 3.87 7.34 5.95
C PHE A 21 3.62 6.99 4.49
N THR A 22 4.27 7.67 3.55
CA THR A 22 4.12 7.39 2.12
C THR A 22 5.45 7.50 1.38
N ALA A 23 5.55 6.82 0.24
CA ALA A 23 6.75 6.86 -0.60
C ALA A 23 6.43 6.78 -2.09
N VAL A 24 7.33 7.36 -2.89
CA VAL A 24 7.52 7.01 -4.30
C VAL A 24 8.89 6.37 -4.43
N TYR A 25 8.92 5.16 -4.98
CA TYR A 25 10.14 4.47 -5.36
C TYR A 25 10.08 4.18 -6.86
N ASP A 26 11.08 4.65 -7.61
CA ASP A 26 11.26 4.31 -9.03
C ASP A 26 12.57 3.55 -9.17
N ARG A 27 12.48 2.33 -9.72
CA ARG A 27 13.62 1.45 -9.96
C ARG A 27 13.76 1.16 -11.44
N MET A 28 14.93 1.43 -11.97
CA MET A 28 15.38 0.89 -13.25
C MET A 28 16.14 -0.40 -13.03
N VAL A 29 15.77 -1.47 -13.73
CA VAL A 29 16.46 -2.77 -13.73
C VAL A 29 17.05 -3.08 -15.10
N TYR A 30 18.22 -3.70 -15.13
CA TYR A 30 18.92 -4.04 -16.36
C TYR A 30 19.83 -5.24 -16.21
N ASN A 31 19.97 -6.02 -17.28
CA ASN A 31 20.92 -7.14 -17.31
C ASN A 31 22.21 -6.67 -17.97
N PHE A 32 23.34 -6.96 -17.34
CA PHE A 32 24.65 -6.66 -17.92
C PHE A 32 25.15 -7.73 -18.90
N SER A 33 24.49 -8.89 -18.95
CA SER A 33 25.02 -10.04 -19.65
C SER A 33 24.57 -10.14 -21.11
N SER A 34 25.55 -10.35 -22.00
CA SER A 34 25.38 -10.89 -23.35
C SER A 34 25.32 -12.43 -23.40
N ASN A 35 25.58 -13.09 -22.27
CA ASN A 35 25.57 -14.54 -22.10
C ASN A 35 24.30 -15.00 -21.34
N PRO A 36 23.44 -15.85 -21.92
CA PRO A 36 22.18 -16.26 -21.28
C PRO A 36 22.32 -16.94 -19.91
N ASP A 37 23.51 -17.44 -19.56
CA ASP A 37 23.79 -18.10 -18.28
C ASP A 37 24.29 -17.16 -17.17
N ASP A 38 24.60 -15.89 -17.47
CA ASP A 38 25.08 -14.92 -16.48
C ASP A 38 23.95 -13.95 -16.07
N ASN A 39 23.45 -14.14 -14.84
CA ASN A 39 22.32 -13.41 -14.27
C ASN A 39 22.74 -12.12 -13.53
N ARG A 40 23.79 -11.43 -13.99
CA ARG A 40 24.16 -10.11 -13.44
C ARG A 40 23.07 -9.07 -13.76
N ARG A 41 22.21 -8.83 -12.76
CA ARG A 41 21.19 -7.78 -12.74
C ARG A 41 21.73 -6.56 -12.00
N GLY A 42 21.75 -5.42 -12.67
CA GLY A 42 21.96 -4.12 -12.06
C GLY A 42 20.63 -3.45 -11.76
N SER A 43 20.62 -2.56 -10.76
CA SER A 43 19.51 -1.65 -10.55
C SER A 43 19.99 -0.24 -10.23
N LEU A 44 19.24 0.74 -10.69
CA LEU A 44 19.35 2.13 -10.27
C LEU A 44 18.00 2.55 -9.73
N SER A 45 17.98 3.33 -8.66
CA SER A 45 16.72 3.79 -8.07
C SER A 45 16.75 5.27 -7.75
N SER A 46 15.57 5.86 -7.73
CA SER A 46 15.27 7.19 -7.20
C SER A 46 14.10 7.05 -6.23
N TYR A 47 14.05 7.92 -5.23
CA TYR A 47 12.92 7.94 -4.30
C TYR A 47 12.60 9.32 -3.76
N HIS A 48 11.35 9.44 -3.32
CA HIS A 48 10.81 10.51 -2.50
C HIS A 48 9.99 9.89 -1.37
N PHE A 49 10.47 10.02 -0.15
CA PHE A 49 9.78 9.49 1.02
C PHE A 49 9.20 10.63 1.84
N PHE A 50 8.01 10.41 2.39
CA PHE A 50 7.27 11.40 3.13
C PHE A 50 6.75 10.83 4.45
N ILE A 51 6.82 11.62 5.51
CA ILE A 51 6.09 11.36 6.75
C ILE A 51 5.33 12.64 7.08
N THR A 52 4.03 12.53 7.30
CA THR A 52 3.18 13.66 7.70
C THR A 52 2.65 13.45 9.10
N TYR A 53 2.74 14.48 9.95
CA TYR A 53 2.26 14.48 11.33
C TYR A 53 1.74 15.87 11.69
N GLY A 54 0.42 16.00 11.81
CA GLY A 54 -0.22 17.32 11.87
C GLY A 54 0.13 18.16 10.64
N ASP A 55 0.65 19.36 10.85
CA ASP A 55 1.15 20.23 9.76
C ASP A 55 2.61 19.94 9.38
N LYS A 56 3.32 19.09 10.13
CA LYS A 56 4.73 18.80 9.86
C LYS A 56 4.89 17.71 8.80
N VAL A 57 5.78 17.95 7.85
CA VAL A 57 6.13 17.03 6.78
C VAL A 57 7.64 16.81 6.78
N TYR A 58 8.06 15.58 6.98
CA TYR A 58 9.40 15.11 6.61
C TYR A 58 9.37 14.71 5.14
N MET A 59 10.37 15.14 4.38
CA MET A 59 10.61 14.69 3.01
C MET A 59 12.07 14.29 2.85
N GLU A 60 12.31 13.10 2.31
CA GLU A 60 13.64 12.59 1.97
C GLU A 60 13.71 12.29 0.47
N VAL A 61 14.79 12.70 -0.18
CA VAL A 61 14.97 12.50 -1.62
C VAL A 61 16.37 11.95 -1.89
N LYS A 62 16.44 10.82 -2.60
CA LYS A 62 17.70 10.13 -2.90
C LYS A 62 18.70 11.07 -3.59
N GLY A 63 19.90 11.16 -3.04
CA GLY A 63 20.99 11.98 -3.58
C GLY A 63 20.82 13.49 -3.41
N ILE A 64 19.77 13.94 -2.70
CA ILE A 64 19.52 15.36 -2.42
C ILE A 64 19.63 15.63 -0.92
N GLY A 65 18.98 14.81 -0.08
CA GLY A 65 18.96 14.95 1.38
C GLY A 65 17.55 14.86 1.96
N GLU A 66 17.38 15.40 3.15
CA GLU A 66 16.12 15.43 3.89
C GLU A 66 15.79 16.85 4.36
N ILE A 67 14.50 17.13 4.51
CA ILE A 67 13.98 18.38 5.04
C ILE A 67 12.72 18.13 5.87
N VAL A 68 12.47 19.02 6.82
CA VAL A 68 11.25 19.09 7.63
C VAL A 68 10.61 20.44 7.40
N LEU A 69 9.36 20.44 6.94
CA LEU A 69 8.65 21.64 6.52
C LEU A 69 7.16 21.56 6.86
N THR A 70 6.44 22.67 6.71
CA THR A 70 4.98 22.68 6.89
C THR A 70 4.29 22.16 5.64
N PHE A 71 3.10 21.58 5.77
CA PHE A 71 2.35 21.10 4.62
C PHE A 71 2.06 22.24 3.63
N ALA A 72 1.80 23.45 4.13
CA ALA A 72 1.65 24.65 3.30
C ALA A 72 2.93 24.98 2.50
N GLU A 73 4.12 24.77 3.05
CA GLU A 73 5.38 24.99 2.32
C GLU A 73 5.59 23.92 1.23
N LEU A 74 5.20 22.67 1.49
CA LEU A 74 5.25 21.57 0.50
C LEU A 74 4.46 21.94 -0.75
N GLN A 75 3.25 22.49 -0.56
CA GLN A 75 2.32 22.82 -1.63
C GLN A 75 2.83 23.93 -2.57
N LYS A 76 3.74 24.79 -2.11
CA LYS A 76 4.31 25.87 -2.94
C LYS A 76 5.20 25.33 -4.06
N ASN A 77 5.83 24.17 -3.87
CA ASN A 77 6.67 23.54 -4.88
C ASN A 77 5.87 22.48 -5.66
N ARG A 78 5.51 22.78 -6.91
CA ARG A 78 4.72 21.87 -7.75
C ARG A 78 5.32 20.48 -7.88
N TYR A 79 6.64 20.35 -7.86
CA TYR A 79 7.33 19.08 -8.04
C TYR A 79 7.27 18.22 -6.77
N TRP A 80 7.54 18.82 -5.62
CA TRP A 80 7.46 18.10 -4.34
C TRP A 80 6.02 17.68 -4.06
N TYR A 81 5.07 18.59 -4.30
CA TYR A 81 3.65 18.28 -4.12
C TYR A 81 3.14 17.22 -5.09
N TYR A 82 3.66 17.19 -6.34
CA TYR A 82 3.37 16.11 -7.27
C TYR A 82 3.81 14.74 -6.72
N TYR A 83 5.07 14.61 -6.30
CA TYR A 83 5.57 13.35 -5.74
C TYR A 83 4.88 12.99 -4.41
N TYR A 84 4.49 13.98 -3.62
CA TYR A 84 3.65 13.74 -2.44
C TYR A 84 2.31 13.11 -2.84
N ASN A 85 1.56 13.69 -3.78
CA ASN A 85 0.28 13.14 -4.22
C ASN A 85 0.44 11.74 -4.84
N LEU A 86 1.49 11.55 -5.64
CA LEU A 86 1.83 10.25 -6.21
C LEU A 86 2.09 9.21 -5.12
N SER A 87 2.83 9.56 -4.07
CA SER A 87 3.09 8.66 -2.93
C SER A 87 1.80 8.22 -2.23
N GLN A 88 0.79 9.10 -2.16
CA GLN A 88 -0.51 8.77 -1.57
C GLN A 88 -1.26 7.70 -2.36
N LEU A 89 -0.98 7.52 -3.64
CA LEU A 89 -1.64 6.55 -4.51
C LEU A 89 -0.85 5.23 -4.64
N LEU A 90 0.40 5.21 -4.17
CA LEU A 90 1.26 4.03 -4.25
C LEU A 90 1.35 3.29 -2.92
N THR A 91 1.19 3.99 -1.81
CA THR A 91 1.22 3.39 -0.47
C THR A 91 -0.11 2.72 -0.13
N ASN A 92 -0.06 1.43 0.20
CA ASN A 92 -1.23 0.58 0.44
C ASN A 92 -1.91 0.95 1.77
N ASP A 93 -1.15 0.94 2.87
CA ASP A 93 -1.61 1.42 4.17
C ASP A 93 -0.68 2.53 4.68
N LYS A 94 -1.23 3.75 4.71
CA LYS A 94 -0.50 4.97 5.06
C LYS A 94 -0.29 5.11 6.57
N HIS A 95 -1.02 4.34 7.37
CA HIS A 95 -0.97 4.38 8.82
C HIS A 95 -0.16 3.20 9.38
N LEU A 96 0.26 2.26 8.54
CA LEU A 96 1.09 1.14 8.91
C LEU A 96 2.57 1.46 8.72
N LEU A 97 3.34 1.28 9.79
CA LEU A 97 4.79 1.34 9.79
C LEU A 97 5.33 -0.02 10.25
N ILE A 98 6.31 -0.55 9.52
CA ILE A 98 6.92 -1.84 9.80
C ILE A 98 8.32 -1.58 10.36
N GLN A 99 8.62 -2.15 11.52
CA GLN A 99 9.92 -2.07 12.15
C GLN A 99 10.62 -3.43 12.09
N ASP A 100 11.83 -3.45 11.57
CA ASP A 100 12.67 -4.65 11.54
C ASP A 100 13.36 -4.80 12.91
N LEU A 101 13.00 -5.85 13.67
CA LEU A 101 13.39 -6.03 15.09
C LEU A 101 14.77 -6.65 15.27
N LYS A 102 15.25 -7.37 14.26
CA LYS A 102 16.64 -7.78 14.15
C LYS A 102 17.21 -7.03 12.97
N TYR A 103 18.37 -6.41 13.18
CA TYR A 103 19.22 -6.01 12.07
C TYR A 103 19.38 -7.26 11.22
N SER A 104 18.66 -7.29 10.10
CA SER A 104 18.78 -8.39 9.16
C SER A 104 20.15 -8.19 8.53
N SER A 105 21.15 -8.87 9.10
CA SER A 105 22.49 -8.98 8.52
C SER A 105 22.48 -9.52 7.08
N ASP A 106 21.30 -9.96 6.60
CA ASP A 106 21.05 -10.43 5.24
C ASP A 106 20.65 -9.27 4.29
N TYR A 107 20.47 -8.04 4.78
CA TYR A 107 19.91 -6.89 4.04
C TYR A 107 20.85 -5.67 3.96
N LEU A 108 22.14 -5.91 3.76
CA LEU A 108 23.00 -4.86 3.22
C LEU A 108 22.72 -4.71 1.72
N ASP A 109 21.55 -4.20 1.34
CA ASP A 109 21.37 -3.62 0.00
C ASP A 109 22.00 -2.22 -0.01
N ASN A 110 23.32 -2.23 0.10
CA ASN A 110 24.20 -1.07 -0.05
C ASN A 110 24.02 -0.36 -1.41
N GLN A 111 23.22 -0.90 -2.34
CA GLN A 111 22.88 -0.26 -3.60
C GLN A 111 21.74 0.75 -3.46
N ILE A 112 20.89 0.63 -2.43
CA ILE A 112 19.77 1.56 -2.19
C ILE A 112 20.10 2.56 -1.09
N TYR A 113 20.57 2.08 0.08
CA TYR A 113 20.83 2.89 1.27
C TYR A 113 22.30 2.78 1.69
N ALA A 114 22.87 3.91 2.11
CA ALA A 114 24.25 3.96 2.59
C ALA A 114 24.40 3.61 4.08
N GLU A 115 23.30 3.61 4.82
CA GLU A 115 23.24 3.39 6.25
C GLU A 115 22.11 2.43 6.61
N ASP A 116 22.19 1.86 7.81
CA ASP A 116 21.21 0.93 8.35
C ASP A 116 19.87 1.64 8.56
N ARG A 117 18.77 1.00 8.14
CA ARG A 117 17.41 1.53 8.29
C ARG A 117 16.47 0.44 8.80
N TYR A 118 15.56 0.84 9.68
CA TYR A 118 14.73 -0.11 10.44
C TYR A 118 13.23 0.06 10.19
N TYR A 119 12.82 1.19 9.64
CA TYR A 119 11.41 1.56 9.52
C TYR A 119 11.00 1.59 8.06
N SER A 120 10.16 0.64 7.65
CA SER A 120 9.66 0.50 6.29
C SER A 120 8.13 0.64 6.20
N ILE A 121 7.65 0.74 4.97
CA ILE A 121 6.21 0.83 4.66
C ILE A 121 5.82 -0.12 3.55
N ASP A 122 4.56 -0.52 3.55
CA ASP A 122 3.97 -1.28 2.44
C ASP A 122 3.60 -0.33 1.29
N THR A 123 4.32 -0.44 0.19
CA THR A 123 4.21 0.48 -0.93
C THR A 123 4.48 -0.23 -2.25
N ALA A 124 3.58 -0.01 -3.20
CA ALA A 124 3.80 -0.35 -4.59
C ALA A 124 4.81 0.62 -5.21
N PHE A 125 5.61 0.15 -6.17
CA PHE A 125 6.66 0.98 -6.77
C PHE A 125 6.71 0.87 -8.28
N ILE A 126 7.30 1.88 -8.91
CA ILE A 126 7.45 1.96 -10.36
C ILE A 126 8.72 1.23 -10.74
N GLU A 127 8.63 0.31 -11.69
CA GLU A 127 9.77 -0.40 -12.25
C GLU A 127 9.87 -0.15 -13.75
N PHE A 128 11.05 0.30 -14.20
CA PHE A 128 11.43 0.32 -15.60
C PHE A 128 12.44 -0.79 -15.91
N SER A 129 12.10 -1.66 -16.86
CA SER A 129 13.02 -2.66 -17.37
C SER A 129 13.71 -2.15 -18.62
N LEU A 130 15.04 -1.95 -18.58
CA LEU A 130 15.80 -1.54 -19.77
C LEU A 130 15.73 -2.58 -20.90
N ASN A 131 15.65 -3.86 -20.54
CA ASN A 131 15.61 -4.97 -21.49
C ASN A 131 14.31 -4.96 -22.31
N THR A 132 13.16 -4.77 -21.65
CA THR A 132 11.85 -4.77 -22.32
C THR A 132 11.39 -3.38 -22.74
N ARG A 133 12.06 -2.34 -22.23
CA ARG A 133 11.67 -0.93 -22.35
C ARG A 133 10.25 -0.66 -21.88
N LYS A 134 9.79 -1.40 -20.86
CA LYS A 134 8.46 -1.26 -20.28
C LYS A 134 8.56 -0.72 -18.86
N LYS A 135 7.64 0.19 -18.52
CA LYS A 135 7.35 0.61 -17.15
C LYS A 135 6.11 -0.11 -16.63
N LYS A 136 6.09 -0.45 -15.34
CA LYS A 136 4.94 -1.05 -14.65
C LYS A 136 4.98 -0.72 -13.17
N ILE A 137 3.85 -0.90 -12.49
CA ILE A 137 3.79 -0.89 -11.03
C ILE A 137 3.99 -2.31 -10.50
N ILE A 138 4.79 -2.44 -9.45
CA ILE A 138 5.03 -3.67 -8.70
C ILE A 138 4.38 -3.51 -7.32
N ASN A 139 3.47 -4.41 -6.97
CA ASN A 139 2.76 -4.42 -5.67
C ASN A 139 2.85 -5.79 -4.95
N ASN A 140 3.87 -6.58 -5.28
CA ASN A 140 4.05 -7.93 -4.71
C ASN A 140 5.52 -8.18 -4.37
N ALA A 141 6.20 -7.13 -3.91
CA ALA A 141 7.56 -7.29 -3.40
C ALA A 141 7.53 -8.27 -2.22
N THR A 142 8.41 -9.26 -2.25
CA THR A 142 8.58 -10.21 -1.14
C THR A 142 9.07 -9.53 0.14
N GLU A 143 9.68 -8.35 -0.01
CA GLU A 143 10.38 -7.62 1.02
C GLU A 143 10.14 -6.12 0.83
N PRO A 144 10.02 -5.33 1.92
CA PRO A 144 9.88 -3.88 1.80
C PRO A 144 11.07 -3.27 1.06
N VAL A 145 10.81 -2.22 0.26
CA VAL A 145 11.88 -1.50 -0.47
C VAL A 145 12.05 -0.07 0.01
N CYS A 146 11.04 0.49 0.67
CA CYS A 146 11.04 1.87 1.15
C CYS A 146 11.32 1.89 2.64
N TYR A 147 12.51 2.35 3.02
CA TYR A 147 12.94 2.48 4.41
C TYR A 147 13.29 3.93 4.74
N TYR A 148 12.69 4.46 5.80
CA TYR A 148 13.01 5.79 6.29
C TYR A 148 14.37 5.83 6.95
N ARG A 149 15.08 6.93 6.73
CA ARG A 149 16.35 7.21 7.39
C ARG A 149 16.21 7.51 8.87
N ILE A 150 15.14 8.21 9.24
CA ILE A 150 14.86 8.60 10.62
C ILE A 150 14.01 7.55 11.33
N ASN A 151 14.05 7.55 12.65
CA ASN A 151 12.98 6.99 13.46
C ASN A 151 11.73 7.89 13.31
N PRO A 152 10.62 7.40 12.72
CA PRO A 152 9.47 8.26 12.45
C PRO A 152 8.84 8.89 13.69
N PHE A 153 8.99 8.26 14.87
CA PHE A 153 8.48 8.78 16.14
C PHE A 153 9.20 10.07 16.59
N ASP A 154 10.40 10.34 16.08
CA ASP A 154 11.18 11.53 16.44
C ASP A 154 10.72 12.79 15.68
N LEU A 155 9.96 12.63 14.58
CA LEU A 155 9.51 13.73 13.73
C LEU A 155 8.78 14.83 14.52
N GLU A 156 8.01 14.44 15.54
CA GLU A 156 7.28 15.40 16.38
C GLU A 156 8.23 16.44 17.02
N GLN A 157 9.44 16.03 17.38
CA GLN A 157 10.44 16.88 18.04
C GLN A 157 11.47 17.48 17.07
N MET A 158 11.51 17.04 15.80
CA MET A 158 12.44 17.60 14.82
C MET A 158 12.14 19.08 14.53
N GLU A 159 13.18 19.89 14.45
CA GLU A 159 13.06 21.30 14.05
C GLU A 159 12.69 21.41 12.56
N TYR A 160 12.02 22.51 12.21
CA TYR A 160 11.78 22.83 10.80
C TYR A 160 13.10 23.26 10.14
N THR A 161 13.30 22.79 8.92
CA THR A 161 14.39 23.25 8.06
C THR A 161 14.32 24.76 7.88
N THR A 162 15.46 25.43 8.06
CA THR A 162 15.55 26.88 7.89
C THR A 162 15.32 27.27 6.43
N LYS A 163 14.97 28.54 6.17
CA LYS A 163 14.78 29.03 4.79
C LYS A 163 16.02 28.84 3.92
N GLN A 164 17.20 29.09 4.48
CA GLN A 164 18.46 28.95 3.77
C GLN A 164 18.73 27.48 3.39
N GLU A 165 18.50 26.54 4.31
CA GLU A 165 18.63 25.11 4.02
C GLU A 165 17.61 24.65 2.97
N LEU A 166 16.37 25.14 3.05
CA LEU A 166 15.33 24.85 2.08
C LEU A 166 15.69 25.35 0.67
N GLU A 167 16.29 26.54 0.56
CA GLU A 167 16.80 27.09 -0.71
C GLU A 167 17.95 26.24 -1.28
N ILE A 168 18.89 25.82 -0.43
CA ILE A 168 20.00 24.93 -0.81
C ILE A 168 19.43 23.59 -1.30
N PHE A 169 18.52 23.00 -0.55
CA PHE A 169 17.85 21.75 -0.92
C PHE A 169 17.16 21.89 -2.27
N ASN A 170 16.37 22.96 -2.48
CA ASN A 170 15.68 23.20 -3.74
C ASN A 170 16.66 23.39 -4.91
N ARG A 171 17.75 24.13 -4.71
CA ARG A 171 18.77 24.31 -5.74
C ARG A 171 19.38 22.96 -6.15
N ILE A 172 19.72 22.10 -5.19
CA ILE A 172 20.25 20.76 -5.46
C ILE A 172 19.18 19.88 -6.12
N TYR A 173 17.94 19.93 -5.64
CA TYR A 173 16.79 19.20 -6.18
C TYR A 173 16.56 19.51 -7.67
N MET A 174 16.64 20.79 -8.06
CA MET A 174 16.52 21.23 -9.45
C MET A 174 17.68 20.77 -10.34
N THR A 175 18.74 20.16 -9.79
CA THR A 175 19.83 19.58 -10.59
C THR A 175 19.55 18.15 -11.07
N ARG A 176 18.45 17.54 -10.64
CA ARG A 176 18.04 16.21 -11.11
C ARG A 176 17.77 16.18 -12.61
N ALA A 177 17.94 15.01 -13.22
CA ALA A 177 17.84 14.83 -14.65
C ALA A 177 16.46 15.22 -15.22
N GLU A 178 15.38 14.97 -14.48
CA GLU A 178 14.02 15.27 -14.94
C GLU A 178 13.81 16.77 -15.16
N PHE A 179 14.43 17.60 -14.32
CA PHE A 179 14.34 19.05 -14.40
C PHE A 179 15.38 19.65 -15.33
N LYS A 180 16.65 19.22 -15.23
CA LYS A 180 17.72 19.67 -16.14
C LYS A 180 17.38 19.43 -17.60
N ASN A 181 16.80 18.27 -17.91
CA ASN A 181 16.47 17.89 -19.27
C ASN A 181 15.06 18.34 -19.69
N LYS A 182 14.31 19.04 -18.81
CA LYS A 182 12.93 19.51 -19.06
C LYS A 182 11.99 18.38 -19.50
N VAL A 183 12.11 17.21 -18.87
CA VAL A 183 11.29 16.02 -19.17
C VAL A 183 10.32 15.68 -18.04
N PHE A 184 10.29 16.45 -16.95
CA PHE A 184 9.42 16.20 -15.80
C PHE A 184 7.96 15.97 -16.21
N ASP A 185 7.37 16.86 -17.02
CA ASP A 185 5.95 16.77 -17.37
C ASP A 185 5.64 15.46 -18.13
N LYS A 186 6.53 15.02 -19.04
CA LYS A 186 6.40 13.73 -19.73
C LYS A 186 6.55 12.54 -18.79
N VAL A 187 7.45 12.63 -17.81
CA VAL A 187 7.64 11.58 -16.81
C VAL A 187 6.40 11.48 -15.92
N SER A 188 5.85 12.63 -15.50
CA SER A 188 4.64 12.67 -14.68
C SER A 188 3.42 12.12 -15.41
N ASP A 189 3.26 12.39 -16.71
CA ASP A 189 2.15 11.84 -17.50
C ASP A 189 2.18 10.31 -17.50
N VAL A 190 3.36 9.72 -17.75
CA VAL A 190 3.54 8.26 -17.72
C VAL A 190 3.26 7.68 -16.34
N TYR A 191 3.72 8.35 -15.28
CA TYR A 191 3.41 7.89 -13.92
C TYR A 191 1.93 7.99 -13.59
N ASN A 192 1.25 9.05 -14.00
CA ASN A 192 -0.18 9.23 -13.77
C ASN A 192 -0.98 8.12 -14.46
N GLU A 193 -0.67 7.79 -15.71
CA GLU A 193 -1.31 6.68 -16.44
C GLU A 193 -1.14 5.35 -15.70
N LEU A 194 0.10 5.03 -15.30
CA LEU A 194 0.39 3.79 -14.57
C LEU A 194 -0.38 3.70 -13.26
N VAL A 195 -0.44 4.78 -12.50
CA VAL A 195 -1.10 4.82 -11.19
C VAL A 195 -2.61 4.75 -11.35
N ILE A 196 -3.18 5.39 -12.37
CA ILE A 196 -4.61 5.29 -12.68
C ILE A 196 -4.97 3.84 -13.00
N GLU A 197 -4.19 3.17 -13.84
CA GLU A 197 -4.41 1.75 -14.18
C GLU A 197 -4.30 0.86 -12.94
N TYR A 198 -3.28 1.08 -12.11
CA TYR A 198 -3.08 0.34 -10.86
C TYR A 198 -4.24 0.52 -9.87
N GLN A 199 -4.67 1.77 -9.65
CA GLN A 199 -5.79 2.08 -8.76
C GLN A 199 -7.12 1.54 -9.30
N ALA A 200 -7.34 1.60 -10.62
CA ALA A 200 -8.51 0.97 -11.24
C ALA A 200 -8.52 -0.55 -11.01
N GLY A 201 -7.37 -1.22 -11.12
CA GLY A 201 -7.24 -2.65 -10.84
C GLY A 201 -7.52 -3.02 -9.38
N ILE A 202 -7.12 -2.18 -8.42
CA ILE A 202 -7.48 -2.35 -7.00
C ILE A 202 -9.00 -2.25 -6.82
N ILE A 203 -9.61 -1.19 -7.36
CA ILE A 203 -11.05 -0.96 -7.26
C ILE A 203 -11.84 -2.11 -7.91
N GLU A 204 -11.42 -2.58 -9.08
CA GLU A 204 -12.07 -3.71 -9.75
C GLU A 204 -12.01 -4.99 -8.92
N LYS A 205 -10.85 -5.27 -8.30
CA LYS A 205 -10.70 -6.41 -7.39
C LYS A 205 -11.64 -6.29 -6.19
N GLU A 206 -11.67 -5.14 -5.53
CA GLU A 206 -12.57 -4.90 -4.38
C GLU A 206 -14.05 -5.02 -4.78
N LEU A 207 -14.43 -4.51 -5.95
CA LEU A 207 -15.79 -4.63 -6.48
C LEU A 207 -16.17 -6.08 -6.76
N ASN A 208 -15.24 -6.88 -7.31
CA ASN A 208 -15.47 -8.30 -7.55
C ASN A 208 -15.64 -9.09 -6.24
N GLU A 209 -14.84 -8.78 -5.22
CA GLU A 209 -14.96 -9.37 -3.88
C GLU A 209 -16.30 -8.99 -3.23
N LEU A 210 -16.72 -7.72 -3.31
CA LEU A 210 -18.02 -7.27 -2.82
C LEU A 210 -19.19 -7.91 -3.58
N SER A 211 -19.09 -8.03 -4.90
CA SER A 211 -20.09 -8.69 -5.74
C SER A 211 -20.30 -10.15 -5.32
N ALA A 212 -19.22 -10.88 -5.07
CA ALA A 212 -19.28 -12.26 -4.57
C ALA A 212 -19.99 -12.33 -3.20
N ILE A 213 -19.69 -11.41 -2.29
CA ILE A 213 -20.36 -11.32 -0.98
C ILE A 213 -21.87 -11.06 -1.14
N PHE A 214 -22.27 -10.17 -2.06
CA PHE A 214 -23.67 -9.85 -2.29
C PHE A 214 -24.46 -11.00 -2.90
N GLU A 215 -23.89 -11.73 -3.87
CA GLU A 215 -24.54 -12.92 -4.41
C GLU A 215 -24.64 -14.03 -3.35
N ASP A 216 -23.61 -14.26 -2.54
CA ASP A 216 -23.67 -15.19 -1.40
C ASP A 216 -24.81 -14.81 -0.43
N LYS A 217 -24.93 -13.52 -0.04
CA LYS A 217 -26.03 -13.03 0.82
C LYS A 217 -27.40 -13.24 0.19
N LYS A 218 -27.55 -12.96 -1.11
CA LYS A 218 -28.79 -13.14 -1.86
C LYS A 218 -29.21 -14.61 -1.93
N HIS A 219 -28.26 -15.53 -2.16
CA HIS A 219 -28.53 -16.97 -2.12
C HIS A 219 -29.05 -17.40 -0.74
N ILE A 220 -28.46 -16.88 0.34
CA ILE A 220 -28.87 -17.19 1.72
C ILE A 220 -30.26 -16.63 2.04
N ILE A 221 -30.56 -15.38 1.65
CA ILE A 221 -31.90 -14.80 1.83
C ILE A 221 -32.96 -15.61 1.08
N ASN A 222 -32.65 -16.04 -0.14
CA ASN A 222 -33.56 -16.90 -0.91
C ASN A 222 -33.79 -18.26 -0.23
N LEU A 223 -32.76 -18.85 0.39
CA LEU A 223 -32.90 -20.08 1.18
C LEU A 223 -33.76 -19.87 2.43
N ALA A 224 -33.58 -18.75 3.16
CA ALA A 224 -34.42 -18.41 4.31
C ALA A 224 -35.90 -18.25 3.92
N ALA A 225 -36.19 -17.74 2.71
CA ALA A 225 -37.56 -17.65 2.20
C ALA A 225 -38.17 -19.01 1.82
N LEU A 226 -37.37 -20.06 1.63
CA LEU A 226 -37.84 -21.41 1.37
C LEU A 226 -38.17 -22.20 2.64
N TYR A 227 -37.70 -21.74 3.81
CA TYR A 227 -37.92 -22.43 5.09
C TYR A 227 -39.40 -22.66 5.42
N ASP A 228 -40.26 -21.68 5.10
CA ASP A 228 -41.71 -21.78 5.38
C ASP A 228 -42.44 -22.80 4.47
N LYS A 229 -41.74 -23.48 3.55
CA LYS A 229 -42.34 -24.45 2.63
C LYS A 229 -42.38 -25.86 3.25
N GLN A 230 -43.50 -26.54 3.03
CA GLN A 230 -43.71 -27.91 3.47
C GLN A 230 -42.60 -28.85 2.96
N GLY A 231 -41.96 -29.57 3.88
CA GLY A 231 -40.88 -30.52 3.58
C GLY A 231 -39.48 -29.90 3.52
N MET A 232 -39.32 -28.61 3.80
CA MET A 232 -38.02 -27.99 4.01
C MET A 232 -37.67 -28.04 5.51
N ASP A 233 -36.50 -28.60 5.82
CA ASP A 233 -35.90 -28.56 7.15
C ASP A 233 -34.47 -28.01 7.09
N GLY A 234 -33.85 -27.81 8.26
CA GLY A 234 -32.52 -27.22 8.37
C GLY A 234 -31.43 -28.04 7.67
N ASP A 235 -31.56 -29.37 7.62
CA ASP A 235 -30.58 -30.26 7.02
C ASP A 235 -30.62 -30.19 5.49
N ILE A 236 -31.83 -30.18 4.91
CA ILE A 236 -32.02 -29.99 3.47
C ILE A 236 -31.50 -28.62 3.03
N LEU A 237 -31.79 -27.57 3.81
CA LEU A 237 -31.29 -26.22 3.53
C LEU A 237 -29.76 -26.14 3.64
N ALA A 238 -29.14 -26.82 4.60
CA ALA A 238 -27.69 -26.87 4.75
C ALA A 238 -26.99 -27.57 3.56
N ILE A 239 -27.59 -28.64 3.03
CA ILE A 239 -27.09 -29.32 1.83
C ILE A 239 -27.19 -28.40 0.60
N ILE A 240 -28.32 -27.73 0.41
CA ILE A 240 -28.50 -26.80 -0.72
C ILE A 240 -27.52 -25.63 -0.58
N TYR A 241 -27.38 -25.09 0.63
CA TYR A 241 -26.48 -23.99 0.95
C TYR A 241 -25.03 -24.29 0.58
N LYS A 242 -24.49 -25.45 1.01
CA LYS A 242 -23.13 -25.89 0.71
C LYS A 242 -22.80 -25.88 -0.79
N ASN A 243 -23.80 -26.06 -1.65
CA ASN A 243 -23.62 -26.13 -3.10
C ASN A 243 -23.89 -24.80 -3.83
N LEU A 244 -24.44 -23.79 -3.15
CA LEU A 244 -24.82 -22.51 -3.76
C LEU A 244 -23.87 -21.35 -3.44
N VAL A 245 -23.12 -21.44 -2.34
CA VAL A 245 -22.26 -20.33 -1.89
C VAL A 245 -20.79 -20.70 -1.92
N SER A 246 -19.94 -19.67 -1.85
CA SER A 246 -18.50 -19.86 -1.67
C SER A 246 -18.17 -20.59 -0.35
N ALA A 247 -17.01 -21.27 -0.28
CA ALA A 247 -16.57 -21.95 0.95
C ALA A 247 -16.43 -21.00 2.15
N ASN A 248 -15.94 -19.79 1.91
CA ASN A 248 -15.84 -18.75 2.95
C ASN A 248 -17.22 -18.31 3.43
N ALA A 249 -18.18 -18.10 2.52
CA ALA A 249 -19.55 -17.83 2.91
C ALA A 249 -20.11 -19.01 3.71
N TYR A 250 -19.95 -20.25 3.24
CA TYR A 250 -20.40 -21.44 3.95
C TYR A 250 -19.95 -21.44 5.42
N ASP A 251 -18.65 -21.21 5.67
CA ASP A 251 -18.14 -21.15 7.04
C ASP A 251 -18.70 -19.97 7.85
N LYS A 252 -18.95 -18.83 7.21
CA LYS A 252 -19.49 -17.63 7.85
C LYS A 252 -20.96 -17.78 8.25
N TYR A 253 -21.82 -18.33 7.40
CA TYR A 253 -23.27 -18.38 7.67
C TYR A 253 -23.79 -19.77 8.03
N LYS A 254 -22.98 -20.85 8.05
CA LYS A 254 -23.44 -22.19 8.48
C LYS A 254 -24.17 -22.20 9.82
N GLY A 255 -23.71 -21.41 10.80
CA GLY A 255 -24.35 -21.30 12.12
C GLY A 255 -25.72 -20.62 12.05
N ILE A 256 -25.86 -19.59 11.21
CA ILE A 256 -27.14 -18.92 10.98
C ILE A 256 -28.10 -19.86 10.23
N ILE A 257 -27.61 -20.58 9.21
CA ILE A 257 -28.37 -21.55 8.42
C ILE A 257 -28.88 -22.72 9.28
N SER A 258 -28.04 -23.30 10.14
CA SER A 258 -28.43 -24.42 11.01
C SER A 258 -29.48 -24.05 12.05
N GLU A 259 -29.60 -22.76 12.37
CA GLU A 259 -30.57 -22.25 13.35
C GLU A 259 -31.78 -21.56 12.69
N LEU A 260 -31.92 -21.56 11.36
CA LEU A 260 -33.00 -20.85 10.67
C LEU A 260 -34.40 -21.23 11.19
N GLY A 261 -34.59 -22.47 11.66
CA GLY A 261 -35.85 -22.92 12.23
C GLY A 261 -36.17 -22.45 13.64
N ASN A 262 -35.23 -21.76 14.29
CA ASN A 262 -35.42 -21.20 15.62
C ASN A 262 -35.89 -19.74 15.58
N TYR A 263 -35.92 -19.10 14.41
CA TYR A 263 -36.23 -17.68 14.24
C TYR A 263 -37.33 -17.45 13.21
N GLY A 264 -38.08 -16.36 13.37
CA GLY A 264 -39.03 -15.94 12.33
C GLY A 264 -38.30 -15.47 11.07
N ARG A 265 -38.94 -15.59 9.89
CA ARG A 265 -38.35 -15.21 8.60
C ARG A 265 -37.68 -13.82 8.59
N LEU A 266 -38.32 -12.81 9.18
CA LEU A 266 -37.79 -11.44 9.23
C LEU A 266 -36.55 -11.33 10.11
N GLU A 267 -36.50 -12.06 11.22
CA GLU A 267 -35.36 -12.11 12.14
C GLU A 267 -34.17 -12.83 11.50
N SER A 268 -34.42 -13.94 10.81
CA SER A 268 -33.43 -14.64 9.99
C SER A 268 -32.81 -13.72 8.93
N VAL A 269 -33.64 -12.97 8.19
CA VAL A 269 -33.17 -12.00 7.18
C VAL A 269 -32.33 -10.88 7.82
N ALA A 270 -32.74 -10.36 8.98
CA ALA A 270 -31.97 -9.34 9.70
C ALA A 270 -30.59 -9.84 10.10
N ARG A 271 -30.50 -11.05 10.70
CA ARG A 271 -29.21 -11.66 11.08
C ARG A 271 -28.28 -11.90 9.89
N ILE A 272 -28.81 -12.26 8.73
CA ILE A 272 -28.02 -12.44 7.49
C ILE A 272 -27.49 -11.11 6.95
N LEU A 273 -28.28 -10.03 7.04
CA LEU A 273 -27.86 -8.71 6.61
C LEU A 273 -26.79 -8.11 7.52
N GLU A 274 -26.90 -8.35 8.84
CA GLU A 274 -25.97 -7.86 9.87
C GLU A 274 -24.62 -8.60 9.89
N ALA A 275 -24.58 -9.86 9.45
CA ALA A 275 -23.36 -10.68 9.37
C ALA A 275 -22.45 -10.29 8.19
#